data_AF-A0A8S3I853-F1
#
_entry.id   AF-A0A8S3I853-F1
#
_cell.length_a   1.000
_cell.length_b   1.000
_cell.length_c   1.000
_cell.angle_alpha   90.00
_cell.angle_beta   90.00
_cell.angle_gamma   90.00
#
_symmetry.space_group_name_H-M   'P 1'
#
loop_
_entity.id
_entity.type
_entity.pdbx_description
1 polymer ?
#
loop_
_entity_poly.entity_id
_entity_poly.type
_entity_poly.pdbx_seq_one_letter_code
_entity_poly.pdbx_strand_id
1 'polypeptide(L)'
;MLSNPLQLAFLSKFLKKNLQHLLFYHAKSNFKLYEQYVLNKSQSERLWEQYCCGHPFFTKIQQSLGHRLPLDSYLLKPIQRITQYHLLLKEMIKYTHHEQERKHLQESLYVMLNILSHLNDVMHSTQIVGYPDQMQKLGQIRLRGENCIISKEKRRGTVYTRTKTCTRDIFLFERVILLCKKKDEGNGKSLQYQFKEMIK
;
A
#
# COMPACT_ATOMS: atom_id res chain seq x y z
N MET A 1 -8.94 -21.69 13.62
CA MET A 1 -10.27 -21.56 14.27
C MET A 1 -11.35 -21.32 13.21
N LEU A 2 -11.52 -22.25 12.25
CA LEU A 2 -12.65 -22.28 11.29
C LEU A 2 -12.84 -23.75 10.87
N SER A 3 -13.30 -24.59 11.80
CA SER A 3 -13.49 -26.03 11.57
C SER A 3 -14.93 -26.40 11.23
N ASN A 4 -15.86 -25.44 11.26
CA ASN A 4 -17.29 -25.70 11.11
C ASN A 4 -17.75 -25.56 9.65
N PRO A 5 -18.26 -26.63 9.03
CA PRO A 5 -18.77 -26.63 7.65
C PRO A 5 -19.87 -25.60 7.40
N LEU A 6 -20.71 -25.30 8.39
CA LEU A 6 -21.80 -24.30 8.27
C LEU A 6 -21.26 -22.86 8.27
N GLN A 7 -20.20 -22.59 9.04
CA GLN A 7 -19.53 -21.28 9.00
C GLN A 7 -18.80 -21.08 7.67
N LEU A 8 -18.20 -22.14 7.12
CA LEU A 8 -17.60 -22.13 5.79
C LEU A 8 -18.64 -21.95 4.69
N ALA A 9 -19.80 -22.58 4.79
CA ALA A 9 -20.91 -22.41 3.84
C ALA A 9 -21.52 -20.99 3.93
N PHE A 10 -21.67 -20.45 5.13
CA PHE A 10 -22.13 -19.08 5.34
C PHE A 10 -21.11 -18.06 4.82
N LEU A 11 -19.83 -18.22 5.13
CA LEU A 11 -18.74 -17.40 4.59
C LEU A 11 -18.67 -17.52 3.07
N SER A 12 -18.73 -18.73 2.52
CA SER A 12 -18.80 -18.96 1.07
C SER A 12 -19.95 -18.20 0.43
N LYS A 13 -21.17 -18.28 0.98
CA LYS A 13 -22.36 -17.60 0.45
C LYS A 13 -22.31 -16.08 0.64
N PHE A 14 -21.84 -15.61 1.78
CA PHE A 14 -21.66 -14.19 2.11
C PHE A 14 -20.58 -13.54 1.24
N LEU A 15 -19.46 -14.23 1.02
CA LEU A 15 -18.34 -13.76 0.23
C LEU A 15 -18.64 -13.91 -1.29
N LYS A 16 -19.39 -14.93 -1.74
CA LYS A 16 -19.90 -14.99 -3.13
C LYS A 16 -20.74 -13.76 -3.48
N LYS A 17 -21.66 -13.36 -2.59
CA LYS A 17 -22.52 -12.19 -2.81
C LYS A 17 -21.76 -10.86 -2.71
N ASN A 18 -20.78 -10.77 -1.80
CA ASN A 18 -20.09 -9.50 -1.53
C ASN A 18 -18.75 -9.33 -2.25
N LEU A 19 -17.86 -10.32 -2.30
CA LEU A 19 -16.51 -10.18 -2.90
C LEU A 19 -16.52 -10.23 -4.42
N GLN A 20 -17.33 -11.09 -5.04
CA GLN A 20 -17.41 -11.14 -6.50
C GLN A 20 -17.93 -9.80 -7.05
N HIS A 21 -18.95 -9.21 -6.41
CA HIS A 21 -19.48 -7.90 -6.77
C HIS A 21 -18.52 -6.73 -6.42
N LEU A 22 -17.81 -6.81 -5.28
CA LEU A 22 -16.86 -5.79 -4.82
C LEU A 22 -15.59 -5.72 -5.68
N LEU A 23 -15.05 -6.88 -6.10
CA LEU A 23 -13.81 -6.95 -6.88
C LEU A 23 -14.02 -6.80 -8.39
N PHE A 24 -15.17 -7.24 -8.92
CA PHE A 24 -15.44 -7.20 -10.36
C PHE A 24 -16.12 -5.89 -10.82
N TYR A 25 -17.03 -5.32 -10.00
CA TYR A 25 -17.85 -4.16 -10.41
C TYR A 25 -17.52 -2.85 -9.68
N HIS A 26 -17.03 -2.89 -8.44
CA HIS A 26 -16.79 -1.68 -7.63
C HIS A 26 -15.33 -1.46 -7.21
N ALA A 27 -14.39 -2.27 -7.70
CA ALA A 27 -13.00 -2.23 -7.25
C ALA A 27 -12.34 -0.86 -7.48
N LYS A 28 -12.64 -0.18 -8.59
CA LYS A 28 -11.95 1.05 -8.97
C LYS A 28 -12.29 2.24 -8.06
N SER A 29 -13.56 2.41 -7.68
CA SER A 29 -13.99 3.50 -6.78
C SER A 29 -13.63 3.21 -5.33
N ASN A 30 -13.84 1.97 -4.87
CA ASN A 30 -13.54 1.58 -3.49
C ASN A 30 -12.04 1.53 -3.20
N PHE A 31 -11.21 1.19 -4.19
CA PHE A 31 -9.76 1.19 -4.03
C PHE A 31 -9.19 2.60 -3.84
N LYS A 32 -9.73 3.59 -4.55
CA LYS A 32 -9.30 4.98 -4.42
C LYS A 32 -9.46 5.50 -2.99
N LEU A 33 -10.47 5.03 -2.25
CA LEU A 33 -10.65 5.35 -0.83
C LEU A 33 -9.51 4.79 0.03
N TYR A 34 -9.07 3.55 -0.22
CA TYR A 34 -7.92 2.98 0.48
C TYR A 34 -6.62 3.70 0.15
N GLU A 35 -6.42 4.12 -1.11
CA GLU A 35 -5.27 4.92 -1.51
C GLU A 35 -5.22 6.25 -0.74
N GLN A 36 -6.33 6.98 -0.69
CA GLN A 36 -6.45 8.21 0.10
C GLN A 36 -6.20 7.98 1.59
N TYR A 37 -6.70 6.86 2.12
CA TYR A 37 -6.49 6.50 3.53
C TYR A 37 -5.02 6.26 3.85
N VAL A 38 -4.31 5.52 2.98
CA VAL A 38 -2.86 5.24 3.13
C VAL A 38 -2.06 6.53 3.02
N LEU A 39 -2.37 7.40 2.06
CA LEU A 39 -1.71 8.70 1.90
C LEU A 39 -1.85 9.58 3.15
N ASN A 40 -3.01 9.55 3.82
CA ASN A 40 -3.27 10.37 5.01
C ASN A 40 -2.79 9.71 6.32
N LYS A 41 -2.44 8.42 6.32
CA LYS A 41 -2.20 7.67 7.57
C LYS A 41 -1.07 8.26 8.40
N SER A 42 0.06 8.58 7.77
CA SER A 42 1.24 9.12 8.47
C SER A 42 0.98 10.50 9.09
N GLN A 43 0.17 11.34 8.42
CA GLN A 43 -0.28 12.61 8.97
C GLN A 43 -1.22 12.39 10.16
N SER A 44 -2.17 11.46 10.03
CA SER A 44 -3.09 11.11 11.12
C SER A 44 -2.35 10.57 12.35
N GLU A 45 -1.31 9.75 12.18
CA GLU A 45 -0.48 9.26 13.28
C GLU A 45 0.26 10.39 13.98
N ARG A 46 0.90 11.27 13.21
CA ARG A 46 1.63 12.42 13.78
C ARG A 46 0.71 13.35 14.56
N LEU A 47 -0.47 13.66 14.03
CA LEU A 47 -1.47 14.48 14.73
C LEU A 47 -1.96 13.77 16.00
N TRP A 48 -2.15 12.45 15.94
CA TRP A 48 -2.56 11.68 17.10
C TRP A 48 -1.52 11.74 18.22
N GLU A 49 -0.26 11.46 17.90
CA GLU A 49 0.87 11.50 18.84
C GLU A 49 1.05 12.90 19.44
N GLN A 50 0.91 13.95 18.63
CA GLN A 50 1.18 15.31 19.05
C GLN A 50 0.05 15.93 19.89
N TYR A 51 -1.21 15.60 19.60
CA TYR A 51 -2.36 16.35 20.16
C TYR A 51 -3.45 15.49 20.79
N CYS A 52 -3.60 14.22 20.39
CA CYS A 52 -4.75 13.41 20.77
C CYS A 52 -4.43 12.35 21.82
N CYS A 53 -3.19 11.86 21.85
CA CYS A 53 -2.76 10.80 22.76
C CYS A 53 -2.92 11.25 24.22
N GLY A 54 -3.78 10.56 24.97
CA GLY A 54 -4.10 10.91 26.36
C GLY A 54 -4.98 12.16 26.54
N HIS A 55 -5.50 12.75 25.46
CA HIS A 55 -6.33 13.95 25.56
C HIS A 55 -7.74 13.63 26.12
N PRO A 56 -8.24 14.36 27.13
CA PRO A 56 -9.48 14.02 27.84
C PRO A 56 -10.73 13.90 26.97
N PHE A 57 -10.80 14.67 25.87
CA PHE A 57 -11.90 14.57 24.91
C PHE A 57 -12.07 13.15 24.35
N PHE A 58 -10.98 12.54 23.86
CA PHE A 58 -11.03 11.20 23.26
C PHE A 58 -11.24 10.12 24.32
N THR A 59 -10.66 10.28 25.52
CA THR A 59 -10.88 9.36 26.64
C THR A 59 -12.35 9.35 27.10
N LYS A 60 -12.99 10.52 27.21
CA LYS A 60 -14.42 10.62 27.56
C LYS A 60 -15.31 9.97 26.52
N ILE A 61 -15.05 10.21 25.23
CA ILE A 61 -15.79 9.56 24.13
C ILE A 61 -15.60 8.04 24.15
N GLN A 62 -14.37 7.57 24.36
CA GLN A 62 -14.08 6.14 24.46
C GLN A 62 -14.88 5.49 25.59
N GLN A 63 -14.93 6.12 26.76
CA GLN A 63 -15.69 5.64 27.92
C GLN A 63 -17.20 5.69 27.67
N SER A 64 -17.73 6.80 27.15
CA SER A 64 -19.17 6.94 26.91
C SER A 64 -19.70 5.93 25.88
N LEU A 65 -18.87 5.56 24.90
CA LEU A 65 -19.20 4.55 23.90
C LEU A 65 -18.85 3.12 24.34
N GLY A 66 -18.26 2.93 25.52
CA GLY A 66 -17.85 1.61 26.03
C GLY A 66 -16.78 0.92 25.18
N HIS A 67 -15.94 1.69 24.47
CA HIS A 67 -14.91 1.13 23.59
C HIS A 67 -13.71 0.60 24.38
N ARG A 68 -13.32 -0.65 24.08
CA ARG A 68 -12.18 -1.32 24.73
C ARG A 68 -10.82 -0.79 24.28
N LEU A 69 -10.75 -0.23 23.07
CA LEU A 69 -9.51 0.26 22.46
C LEU A 69 -9.58 1.78 22.25
N PRO A 70 -8.44 2.48 22.22
CA PRO A 70 -8.38 3.89 21.84
C PRO A 70 -8.66 4.10 20.34
N LEU A 71 -9.00 5.33 19.94
CA LEU A 71 -9.43 5.64 18.56
C LEU A 71 -8.37 5.30 17.51
N ASP A 72 -7.09 5.54 17.76
CA ASP A 72 -5.97 5.19 16.85
C ASP A 72 -5.94 3.70 16.50
N SER A 73 -6.28 2.82 17.45
CA SER A 73 -6.40 1.38 17.20
C SER A 73 -7.53 1.07 16.21
N TYR A 74 -8.61 1.84 16.22
CA TYR A 74 -9.68 1.72 15.22
C TYR A 74 -9.26 2.30 13.87
N LEU A 75 -8.47 3.38 13.86
CA LEU A 75 -7.91 3.97 12.63
C LEU A 75 -6.88 3.06 11.94
N LEU A 76 -6.35 2.03 12.60
CA LEU A 76 -5.54 1.00 11.94
C LEU A 76 -6.38 -0.07 11.21
N LYS A 77 -7.67 -0.20 11.54
CA LYS A 77 -8.52 -1.28 11.02
C LYS A 77 -8.66 -1.30 9.50
N PRO A 78 -8.77 -0.17 8.76
CA PRO A 78 -8.84 -0.23 7.30
C PRO A 78 -7.57 -0.83 6.67
N ILE A 79 -6.39 -0.43 7.15
CA ILE A 79 -5.10 -0.96 6.67
C ILE A 79 -4.97 -2.45 7.02
N GLN A 80 -5.39 -2.84 8.22
CA GLN A 80 -5.44 -4.26 8.58
C GLN A 80 -6.44 -5.02 7.70
N ARG A 81 -7.60 -4.45 7.42
CA ARG A 81 -8.67 -5.12 6.67
C ARG A 81 -8.26 -5.40 5.23
N ILE A 82 -7.65 -4.42 4.55
CA ILE A 82 -7.26 -4.57 3.15
C ILE A 82 -6.23 -5.70 2.97
N THR A 83 -5.33 -5.87 3.94
CA THR A 83 -4.33 -6.96 3.94
C THR A 83 -4.91 -8.33 4.28
N GLN A 84 -6.12 -8.43 4.84
CA GLN A 84 -6.76 -9.73 5.11
C GLN A 84 -7.45 -10.34 3.88
N TYR A 85 -7.90 -9.54 2.91
CA TYR A 85 -8.73 -10.08 1.81
C TYR A 85 -8.01 -11.13 0.97
N HIS A 86 -6.72 -10.97 0.71
CA HIS A 86 -5.95 -11.97 -0.04
C HIS A 86 -5.78 -13.29 0.74
N LEU A 87 -5.73 -13.23 2.08
CA LEU A 87 -5.64 -14.41 2.94
C LEU A 87 -6.95 -15.21 2.91
N LEU A 88 -8.07 -14.50 3.05
CA LEU A 88 -9.41 -15.08 2.96
C LEU A 88 -9.65 -15.72 1.57
N LEU A 89 -9.24 -15.05 0.50
CA LEU A 89 -9.34 -15.60 -0.86
C LEU A 89 -8.50 -16.86 -1.04
N LYS A 90 -7.25 -16.89 -0.54
CA LYS A 90 -6.41 -18.10 -0.53
C LYS A 90 -7.06 -19.24 0.26
N GLU A 91 -7.66 -18.93 1.41
CA GLU A 91 -8.36 -19.91 2.22
C GLU A 91 -9.60 -20.47 1.49
N MET A 92 -10.41 -19.61 0.86
CA MET A 92 -11.58 -20.05 0.07
C MET A 92 -11.18 -20.95 -1.11
N ILE A 93 -10.11 -20.62 -1.83
CA ILE A 93 -9.60 -21.42 -2.96
C ILE A 93 -9.28 -22.85 -2.50
N LYS A 94 -8.71 -23.02 -1.30
CA LYS A 94 -8.35 -24.34 -0.74
C LYS A 94 -9.57 -25.25 -0.58
N TYR A 95 -10.74 -24.70 -0.26
CA TYR A 95 -11.97 -25.44 0.00
C TYR A 95 -12.97 -25.41 -1.18
N THR A 96 -12.58 -24.85 -2.33
CA THR A 96 -13.44 -24.79 -3.52
C THR A 96 -13.06 -25.89 -4.51
N HIS A 97 -13.98 -26.86 -4.68
CA HIS A 97 -13.77 -28.02 -5.56
C HIS A 97 -14.26 -27.77 -6.99
N HIS A 98 -15.24 -26.88 -7.19
CA HIS A 98 -15.76 -26.56 -8.51
C HIS A 98 -14.74 -25.71 -9.29
N GLU A 99 -14.30 -26.20 -10.45
CA GLU A 99 -13.19 -25.60 -11.21
C GLU A 99 -13.48 -24.15 -11.63
N GLN A 100 -14.68 -23.89 -12.17
CA GLN A 100 -15.05 -22.54 -12.60
C GLN A 100 -15.06 -21.52 -11.43
N GLU A 101 -15.59 -21.91 -10.27
CA GLU A 101 -15.59 -21.05 -9.08
C GLU A 101 -14.17 -20.81 -8.58
N ARG A 102 -13.32 -21.84 -8.62
CA ARG A 102 -11.91 -21.74 -8.25
C ARG A 102 -11.16 -20.76 -9.17
N LYS A 103 -11.41 -20.78 -10.48
CA LYS A 103 -10.83 -19.83 -11.44
C LYS A 103 -11.21 -18.38 -11.10
N HIS A 104 -12.50 -18.12 -10.85
CA HIS A 104 -12.95 -16.78 -10.44
C HIS A 104 -12.33 -16.29 -9.12
N LEU A 105 -12.14 -17.18 -8.15
CA LEU A 105 -11.44 -16.84 -6.90
C LEU A 105 -9.95 -16.56 -7.13
N GLN A 106 -9.30 -17.25 -8.06
CA GLN A 106 -7.91 -16.98 -8.44
C GLN A 106 -7.75 -15.63 -9.14
N GLU A 107 -8.66 -15.28 -10.05
CA GLU A 107 -8.72 -13.95 -10.69
C GLU A 107 -8.91 -12.84 -9.63
N SER A 108 -9.84 -13.07 -8.70
CA SER A 108 -10.09 -12.16 -7.57
C SER A 108 -8.86 -11.98 -6.68
N LEU A 109 -8.14 -13.07 -6.40
CA LEU A 109 -6.88 -13.04 -5.64
C LEU A 109 -5.81 -12.24 -6.38
N TYR A 110 -5.67 -12.43 -7.69
CA TYR A 110 -4.74 -11.67 -8.51
C TYR A 110 -5.00 -10.17 -8.45
N VAL A 111 -6.26 -9.75 -8.62
CA VAL A 111 -6.67 -8.34 -8.49
C VAL A 111 -6.34 -7.79 -7.10
N MET A 112 -6.65 -8.56 -6.04
CA MET A 112 -6.37 -8.15 -4.66
C MET A 112 -4.87 -8.02 -4.38
N LEU A 113 -4.02 -8.89 -4.93
CA LEU A 113 -2.57 -8.78 -4.80
C LEU A 113 -2.03 -7.54 -5.52
N ASN A 114 -2.54 -7.23 -6.71
CA ASN A 114 -2.18 -6.00 -7.44
C ASN A 114 -2.57 -4.74 -6.67
N ILE A 115 -3.76 -4.73 -6.07
CA ILE A 115 -4.25 -3.68 -5.16
C ILE A 115 -3.28 -3.46 -4.00
N LEU A 116 -2.85 -4.55 -3.33
CA LEU A 116 -1.89 -4.46 -2.22
C LEU A 116 -0.52 -3.98 -2.67
N SER A 117 -0.04 -4.46 -3.81
CA SER A 117 1.22 -4.00 -4.40
C SER A 117 1.17 -2.50 -4.68
N HIS A 118 0.09 -2.00 -5.27
CA HIS A 118 -0.09 -0.58 -5.54
C HIS A 118 -0.17 0.25 -4.25
N LEU A 119 -0.91 -0.18 -3.22
CA LEU A 119 -0.93 0.54 -1.94
C LEU A 119 0.44 0.57 -1.27
N ASN A 120 1.22 -0.50 -1.41
CA ASN A 120 2.60 -0.52 -0.95
C ASN A 120 3.43 0.53 -1.70
N ASP A 121 3.32 0.59 -3.03
CA ASP A 121 4.02 1.59 -3.85
C ASP A 121 3.61 3.02 -3.46
N VAL A 122 2.32 3.27 -3.26
CA VAL A 122 1.79 4.54 -2.73
C VAL A 122 2.43 4.88 -1.39
N MET A 123 2.42 3.95 -0.44
CA MET A 123 3.05 4.14 0.88
C MET A 123 4.53 4.52 0.73
N HIS A 124 5.30 3.79 -0.07
CA HIS A 124 6.71 4.09 -0.29
C HIS A 124 6.93 5.43 -1.01
N SER A 125 6.02 5.84 -1.90
CA SER A 125 6.09 7.14 -2.56
C SER A 125 5.99 8.31 -1.57
N THR A 126 5.26 8.15 -0.46
CA THR A 126 5.16 9.17 0.60
C THR A 126 6.47 9.38 1.36
N GLN A 127 7.40 8.43 1.25
CA GLN A 127 8.70 8.47 1.91
C GLN A 127 9.81 9.08 1.05
N ILE A 128 9.46 9.61 -0.13
CA ILE A 128 10.38 10.34 -1.00
C ILE A 128 10.65 11.72 -0.39
N VAL A 129 11.94 12.05 -0.24
CA VAL A 129 12.41 13.31 0.32
C VAL A 129 13.37 14.03 -0.63
N GLY A 130 13.37 15.36 -0.55
CA GLY A 130 14.28 16.21 -1.33
C GLY A 130 13.91 16.39 -2.81
N TYR A 131 12.68 16.04 -3.21
CA TYR A 131 12.13 16.44 -4.50
C TYR A 131 11.79 17.95 -4.45
N PRO A 132 12.22 18.77 -5.42
CA PRO A 132 12.12 20.24 -5.34
C PRO A 132 10.71 20.79 -5.54
N ASP A 133 9.81 20.01 -6.16
CA ASP A 133 8.45 20.43 -6.48
C ASP A 133 7.40 19.68 -5.64
N GLN A 134 6.12 20.01 -5.87
CA GLN A 134 4.99 19.34 -5.24
C GLN A 134 4.79 17.92 -5.80
N MET A 135 4.89 16.91 -4.94
CA MET A 135 4.66 15.49 -5.30
C MET A 135 3.28 15.26 -5.96
N GLN A 136 2.26 16.04 -5.60
CA GLN A 136 0.90 15.92 -6.18
C GLN A 136 0.87 16.20 -7.69
N LYS A 137 1.81 17.00 -8.21
CA LYS A 137 1.87 17.35 -9.65
C LYS A 137 2.36 16.21 -10.53
N LEU A 138 2.99 15.19 -9.95
CA LEU A 138 3.54 14.04 -10.67
C LEU A 138 2.47 13.09 -11.18
N GLY A 139 1.25 13.17 -10.63
CA GLY A 139 0.16 12.26 -10.91
C GLY A 139 0.21 11.00 -10.04
N GLN A 140 -0.58 10.01 -10.39
CA GLN A 140 -0.62 8.74 -9.65
C GLN A 140 0.68 7.96 -9.86
N ILE A 141 1.18 7.32 -8.80
CA ILE A 141 2.23 6.31 -8.97
C ILE A 141 1.66 5.11 -9.75
N ARG A 142 2.43 4.60 -10.70
CA ARG A 142 2.07 3.45 -11.52
C ARG A 142 2.84 2.21 -11.10
N LEU A 143 4.14 2.37 -10.87
CA LEU A 143 5.04 1.27 -10.53
C LEU A 143 6.20 1.77 -9.67
N ARG A 144 6.69 0.90 -8.80
CA ARG A 144 7.98 1.06 -8.14
C ARG A 144 8.92 -0.10 -8.49
N GLY A 145 10.17 0.23 -8.80
CA GLY A 145 11.26 -0.73 -8.95
C GLY A 145 12.25 -0.59 -7.79
N GLU A 146 12.59 -1.68 -7.13
CA GLU A 146 13.54 -1.67 -6.01
C GLU A 146 14.95 -2.04 -6.48
N ASN A 147 15.98 -1.41 -5.91
CA ASN A 147 17.38 -1.77 -6.11
C ASN A 147 17.82 -1.90 -7.58
N CYS A 148 17.25 -1.10 -8.48
CA CYS A 148 17.57 -1.11 -9.90
C CYS A 148 19.02 -0.64 -10.13
N ILE A 149 19.77 -1.37 -10.94
CA ILE A 149 21.15 -1.01 -11.32
C ILE A 149 21.09 -0.05 -12.50
N ILE A 150 21.55 1.18 -12.29
CA ILE A 150 21.61 2.23 -13.31
C ILE A 150 23.06 2.43 -13.73
N SER A 151 23.35 2.19 -15.00
CA SER A 151 24.64 2.49 -15.63
C SER A 151 24.68 3.94 -16.08
N LYS A 152 25.62 4.72 -15.54
CA LYS A 152 25.87 6.10 -15.97
C LYS A 152 27.16 6.18 -16.76
N GLU A 153 27.07 6.60 -18.01
CA GLU A 153 28.23 6.91 -18.81
C GLU A 153 28.79 8.28 -18.42
N LYS A 154 30.08 8.34 -18.09
CA LYS A 154 30.79 9.62 -17.95
C LYS A 154 31.46 9.98 -19.27
N ARG A 155 30.96 11.03 -19.92
CA ARG A 155 31.66 11.68 -21.04
C ARG A 155 32.71 12.66 -20.52
N ARG A 156 33.93 12.57 -21.04
CA ARG A 156 34.95 13.62 -20.98
C ARG A 156 35.35 13.92 -22.42
N GLY A 157 34.86 15.04 -22.97
CA GLY A 157 35.01 15.32 -24.41
C GLY A 157 34.26 14.29 -25.28
N THR A 158 34.90 13.81 -26.35
CA THR A 158 34.37 12.79 -27.28
C THR A 158 34.60 11.35 -26.83
N VAL A 159 35.32 11.14 -25.71
CA VAL A 159 35.72 9.80 -25.24
C VAL A 159 34.85 9.35 -24.07
N TYR A 160 34.27 8.15 -24.19
CA TYR A 160 33.59 7.47 -23.09
C TYR A 160 34.64 6.84 -22.17
N THR A 161 34.81 7.40 -20.98
CA THR A 161 35.97 7.06 -20.13
C THR A 161 35.64 6.12 -18.98
N ARG A 162 34.37 6.06 -18.51
CA ARG A 162 33.96 5.12 -17.44
C ARG A 162 32.45 5.00 -17.30
N THR A 163 31.93 3.77 -17.27
CA THR A 163 30.58 3.46 -16.78
C THR A 163 30.62 3.37 -15.25
N LYS A 164 29.89 4.25 -14.57
CA LYS A 164 29.65 4.14 -13.13
C LYS A 164 28.27 3.55 -12.93
N THR A 165 28.19 2.37 -12.33
CA THR A 165 26.92 1.80 -11.89
C THR A 165 26.50 2.39 -10.56
N CYS A 166 25.20 2.54 -10.35
CA CYS A 166 24.65 2.86 -9.04
C CYS A 166 23.27 2.23 -8.85
N THR A 167 22.98 1.81 -7.63
CA THR A 167 21.68 1.26 -7.26
C THR A 167 20.69 2.38 -6.94
N ARG A 168 19.49 2.32 -7.53
CA ARG A 168 18.39 3.27 -7.32
C ARG A 168 17.07 2.54 -7.19
N ASP A 169 16.21 3.09 -6.34
CA ASP A 169 14.79 2.77 -6.40
C ASP A 169 14.14 3.72 -7.40
N ILE A 170 13.33 3.15 -8.28
CA ILE A 170 12.65 3.85 -9.37
C ILE A 170 11.20 4.00 -8.99
N PHE A 171 10.66 5.21 -9.12
CA PHE A 171 9.24 5.49 -8.94
C PHE A 171 8.70 6.05 -10.25
N LEU A 172 7.86 5.25 -10.93
CA LEU A 172 7.17 5.67 -12.14
C LEU A 172 5.84 6.32 -11.75
N PHE A 173 5.71 7.60 -11.99
CA PHE A 173 4.47 8.35 -11.92
C PHE A 173 3.91 8.57 -13.33
N GLU A 174 2.65 8.99 -13.45
CA GLU A 174 1.99 9.27 -14.73
C GLU A 174 2.77 10.22 -15.65
N ARG A 175 3.54 11.15 -15.08
CA ARG A 175 4.21 12.22 -15.83
C ARG A 175 5.72 12.17 -15.78
N VAL A 176 6.30 11.25 -15.00
CA VAL A 176 7.73 11.27 -14.67
C VAL A 176 8.22 9.95 -14.08
N ILE A 177 9.50 9.66 -14.29
CA ILE A 177 10.24 8.67 -13.52
C ILE A 177 11.18 9.37 -12.53
N LEU A 178 11.07 9.04 -11.24
CA LEU A 178 12.02 9.49 -10.21
C LEU A 178 13.01 8.39 -9.86
N LEU A 179 14.29 8.73 -9.82
CA LEU A 179 15.35 7.87 -9.35
C LEU A 179 15.75 8.32 -7.95
N CYS A 180 15.60 7.43 -6.99
CA CYS A 180 15.84 7.70 -5.58
C CYS A 180 16.90 6.76 -5.01
N LYS A 181 17.66 7.23 -4.01
CA LYS A 181 18.55 6.38 -3.21
C LYS A 181 17.83 6.01 -1.93
N LYS A 182 17.57 4.71 -1.73
CA LYS A 182 17.07 4.16 -0.46
C LYS A 182 18.06 4.50 0.66
N LYS A 183 17.59 5.14 1.72
CA LYS A 183 18.32 5.38 2.96
C LYS A 183 17.66 4.52 4.04
N ASP A 184 18.45 3.60 4.58
CA ASP A 184 18.07 2.86 5.77
C ASP A 184 18.80 3.52 6.94
N GLU A 185 18.11 4.34 7.72
CA GLU A 185 18.70 4.93 8.92
C GLU A 185 18.52 3.92 10.06
N GLY A 186 19.55 3.11 10.30
CA GLY A 186 19.56 1.91 11.16
C GLY A 186 19.29 2.09 12.65
N ASN A 187 18.43 3.01 13.05
CA ASN A 187 18.03 3.28 14.44
C ASN A 187 16.49 3.35 14.62
N GLY A 188 15.74 2.46 13.95
CA GLY A 188 14.28 2.39 14.10
C GLY A 188 13.50 3.57 13.52
N LYS A 189 14.15 4.43 12.73
CA LYS A 189 13.47 5.49 11.97
C LYS A 189 12.86 4.93 10.68
N SER A 190 11.77 5.54 10.25
CA SER A 190 11.04 5.24 9.02
C SER A 190 11.96 5.27 7.79
N LEU A 191 11.82 4.24 6.95
CA LEU A 191 12.48 4.10 5.65
C LEU A 191 12.31 5.35 4.77
N GLN A 192 13.39 5.89 4.19
CA GLN A 192 13.34 7.09 3.35
C GLN A 192 13.98 6.89 1.96
N TYR A 193 13.47 7.63 0.98
CA TYR A 193 13.99 7.65 -0.39
C TYR A 193 14.50 9.04 -0.75
N GLN A 194 15.82 9.19 -0.81
CA GLN A 194 16.42 10.46 -1.21
C GLN A 194 16.34 10.63 -2.73
N PHE A 195 15.60 11.64 -3.19
CA PHE A 195 15.57 12.03 -4.60
C PHE A 195 16.99 12.29 -5.14
N LYS A 196 17.27 11.81 -6.36
CA LYS A 196 18.55 12.01 -7.05
C LYS A 196 18.40 12.54 -8.46
N GLU A 197 17.42 12.04 -9.21
CA GLU A 197 17.27 12.38 -10.62
C GLU A 197 15.83 12.16 -11.07
N MET A 198 15.44 12.91 -12.10
CA MET A 198 14.13 12.90 -12.72
C MET A 198 14.30 12.64 -14.21
N ILE A 199 13.49 11.75 -14.78
CA ILE A 199 13.40 11.53 -16.22
C ILE A 199 11.97 11.88 -16.63
N LYS A 200 11.83 12.79 -17.60
CA LYS A 200 10.54 13.17 -18.19
C LYS A 200 10.25 12.32 -19.41
#